data_AF-A0A497XCG8-F1
#
_entry.id   AF-A0A497XCG8-F1
#
_cell.length_a   1.000
_cell.length_b   1.000
_cell.length_c   1.000
_cell.angle_alpha   90.00
_cell.angle_beta   90.00
_cell.angle_gamma   90.00
#
_symmetry.space_group_name_H-M   'P 1'
#
loop_
_entity.id
_entity.type
_entity.pdbx_description
1 polymer ?
#
loop_
_entity_poly.entity_id
_entity_poly.type
_entity_poly.pdbx_seq_one_letter_code
_entity_poly.pdbx_strand_id
1 'polypeptide(L)'
;MACSGTEADVRARVDAELKDAPIACLMSTLQAMTPTEKSAFMKVGLITEDKKVTEKGQKYFKRGLFCYGDLSVEKINSMTDRSEPSVGMKATEVKFTAKLVNVADWATDPEIEKAFSGIKRQIVDLSKPHERRKLLVEGKTK
;
A
#
# COMPACT_ATOMS: atom_id res chain seq x y z
N MET A 1 31.78 -6.77 2.07
CA MET A 1 30.82 -6.60 3.18
C MET A 1 29.50 -6.19 2.57
N ALA A 2 28.62 -7.18 2.40
CA ALA A 2 27.25 -7.00 1.92
C ALA A 2 26.49 -6.06 2.84
N CYS A 3 25.45 -5.39 2.33
CA CYS A 3 24.57 -4.56 3.15
C CYS A 3 24.15 -5.34 4.40
N SER A 4 24.44 -4.80 5.58
CA SER A 4 24.50 -5.52 6.85
C SER A 4 23.11 -5.78 7.44
N GLY A 5 22.26 -6.47 6.70
CA GLY A 5 20.99 -7.02 7.14
C GLY A 5 20.82 -8.41 6.56
N THR A 6 20.27 -9.33 7.35
CA THR A 6 19.84 -10.64 6.85
C THR A 6 18.70 -10.46 5.82
N GLU A 7 18.41 -11.48 5.02
CA GLU A 7 17.24 -11.46 4.12
C GLU A 7 15.94 -11.10 4.89
N ALA A 8 15.84 -11.52 6.15
CA ALA A 8 14.74 -11.17 7.03
C ALA A 8 14.66 -9.66 7.33
N ASP A 9 15.79 -9.00 7.57
CA ASP A 9 15.85 -7.56 7.81
C ASP A 9 15.47 -6.77 6.56
N VAL A 10 15.97 -7.19 5.39
CA VAL A 10 15.62 -6.60 4.11
C VAL A 10 14.13 -6.77 3.83
N ARG A 11 13.59 -7.99 4.03
CA ARG A 11 12.16 -8.26 3.88
C ARG A 11 11.33 -7.37 4.79
N ALA A 12 11.68 -7.27 6.07
CA ALA A 12 10.95 -6.45 7.04
C ALA A 12 10.93 -4.96 6.64
N ARG A 13 12.06 -4.43 6.16
CA ARG A 13 12.13 -3.04 5.64
C ARG A 13 11.25 -2.84 4.41
N VAL A 14 11.31 -3.75 3.43
CA VAL A 14 10.48 -3.68 2.23
C VAL A 14 8.99 -3.81 2.58
N ASP A 15 8.62 -4.74 3.45
CA ASP A 15 7.25 -4.90 3.94
C ASP A 15 6.73 -3.65 4.63
N ALA A 16 7.54 -3.01 5.49
CA ALA A 16 7.16 -1.76 6.15
C ALA A 16 6.87 -0.64 5.15
N GLU A 17 7.74 -0.46 4.15
CA GLU A 17 7.51 0.54 3.09
C GLU A 17 6.29 0.24 2.22
N LEU A 18 6.00 -1.04 1.96
CA LEU A 18 4.83 -1.46 1.18
C LEU A 18 3.52 -1.18 1.93
N LYS A 19 3.49 -1.36 3.25
CA LYS A 19 2.31 -1.05 4.09
C LYS A 19 1.95 0.44 4.13
N ASP A 20 2.95 1.28 3.91
CA ASP A 20 2.82 2.74 3.83
C ASP A 20 2.53 3.25 2.42
N ALA A 21 2.62 2.39 1.40
CA ALA A 21 2.39 2.78 0.01
C ALA A 21 0.88 2.88 -0.30
N PRO A 22 0.42 3.93 -1.01
CA PRO A 22 -1.00 4.13 -1.29
C PRO A 22 -1.54 3.24 -2.42
N ILE A 23 -0.93 2.08 -2.67
CA ILE A 23 -1.20 1.25 -3.85
C ILE A 23 -2.54 0.52 -3.71
N ALA A 24 -2.85 0.08 -2.50
CA ALA A 24 -4.12 -0.56 -2.17
C ALA A 24 -5.11 0.46 -1.58
N CYS A 25 -5.20 1.65 -2.19
CA CYS A 25 -6.08 2.72 -1.71
C CYS A 25 -6.90 3.33 -2.84
N LEU A 26 -8.10 3.80 -2.49
CA LEU A 26 -8.95 4.56 -3.39
C LEU A 26 -8.55 6.04 -3.36
N MET A 27 -8.29 6.60 -4.55
CA MET A 27 -7.93 8.00 -4.72
C MET A 27 -9.13 8.92 -4.57
N SER A 28 -9.45 9.30 -3.34
CA SER A 28 -10.46 10.33 -3.08
C SER A 28 -10.25 10.93 -1.69
N THR A 29 -9.66 12.12 -1.63
CA THR A 29 -9.70 12.90 -0.38
C THR A 29 -11.16 13.22 -0.06
N LEU A 30 -11.52 13.30 1.22
CA LEU A 30 -12.91 13.55 1.65
C LEU A 30 -13.55 14.77 0.98
N GLN A 31 -12.72 15.75 0.59
CA GLN A 31 -13.14 16.97 -0.09
C GLN A 31 -13.41 16.77 -1.58
N ALA A 32 -12.71 15.84 -2.24
CA ALA A 32 -12.79 15.58 -3.67
C ALA A 32 -13.77 14.44 -4.05
N MET A 33 -14.37 13.76 -3.07
CA MET A 33 -15.33 12.69 -3.32
C MET A 33 -16.55 13.20 -4.09
N THR A 34 -16.92 12.46 -5.12
CA THR A 34 -18.23 12.60 -5.79
C THR A 34 -19.37 12.24 -4.83
N PRO A 35 -20.60 12.70 -5.09
CA PRO A 35 -21.76 12.31 -4.28
C PRO A 35 -21.95 10.78 -4.19
N THR A 36 -21.66 10.06 -5.27
CA THR A 36 -21.78 8.59 -5.34
C THR A 36 -20.75 7.91 -4.43
N GLU A 37 -19.48 8.32 -4.50
CA GLU A 37 -18.42 7.79 -3.62
C GLU A 37 -18.69 8.10 -2.15
N LYS A 38 -19.14 9.32 -1.86
CA LYS A 38 -19.54 9.72 -0.51
C LYS A 38 -20.65 8.81 0.02
N SER A 39 -21.70 8.59 -0.78
CA SER A 39 -22.82 7.73 -0.40
C SER A 39 -22.37 6.29 -0.14
N ALA A 40 -21.50 5.74 -0.98
CA ALA A 40 -20.96 4.40 -0.80
C ALA A 40 -20.16 4.29 0.51
N PHE A 41 -19.23 5.22 0.78
CA PHE A 41 -18.46 5.22 2.03
C PHE A 41 -19.32 5.45 3.28
N MET A 42 -20.39 6.24 3.19
CA MET A 42 -21.35 6.39 4.28
C MET A 42 -22.10 5.09 4.55
N LYS A 43 -22.57 4.38 3.50
CA LYS A 43 -23.29 3.10 3.65
C LYS A 43 -22.45 2.04 4.33
N VAL A 44 -21.16 1.94 3.99
CA VAL A 44 -20.24 1.02 4.68
C VAL A 44 -19.71 1.56 6.01
N GLY A 45 -20.16 2.74 6.43
CA GLY A 45 -19.88 3.35 7.72
C GLY A 45 -18.43 3.85 7.88
N LEU A 46 -17.74 4.19 6.80
CA LEU A 46 -16.39 4.75 6.84
C LEU A 46 -16.36 6.27 7.04
N ILE A 47 -17.43 6.97 6.63
CA ILE A 47 -17.58 8.40 6.81
C ILE A 47 -18.99 8.77 7.28
N THR A 48 -19.13 9.94 7.88
CA THR A 48 -20.42 10.55 8.24
C THR A 48 -20.93 11.49 7.14
N GLU A 49 -22.18 11.94 7.29
CA GLU A 49 -22.80 12.96 6.43
C GLU A 49 -21.97 14.26 6.36
N ASP A 50 -21.38 14.67 7.49
CA ASP A 50 -20.53 15.87 7.60
C ASP A 50 -19.12 15.67 7.03
N LYS A 51 -18.88 14.58 6.27
CA LYS A 51 -17.56 14.22 5.71
C LYS A 51 -16.49 13.99 6.78
N LYS A 52 -16.88 13.53 7.97
CA LYS A 52 -15.93 13.11 9.02
C LYS A 52 -15.66 11.63 8.89
N VAL A 53 -14.41 11.22 9.09
CA VAL A 53 -14.02 9.80 9.14
C VAL A 53 -14.54 9.20 10.45
N THR A 54 -15.26 8.08 10.37
CA THR A 54 -15.73 7.35 11.56
C THR A 54 -14.58 6.59 12.23
N GLU A 55 -14.78 6.07 13.44
CA GLU A 55 -13.79 5.18 14.07
C GLU A 55 -13.47 3.94 13.22
N LYS A 56 -14.48 3.39 12.55
CA LYS A 56 -14.30 2.31 11.58
C LYS A 56 -13.44 2.79 10.40
N GLY A 57 -13.74 3.98 9.87
CA GLY A 57 -13.00 4.61 8.79
C GLY A 57 -11.53 4.87 9.12
N GLN A 58 -11.23 5.29 10.34
CA GLN A 58 -9.86 5.63 10.77
C GLN A 58 -8.90 4.44 10.62
N LYS A 59 -9.37 3.21 10.81
CA LYS A 59 -8.57 1.98 10.60
C LYS A 59 -8.02 1.86 9.18
N TYR A 60 -8.73 2.43 8.21
CA TYR A 60 -8.43 2.32 6.78
C TYR A 60 -7.96 3.66 6.19
N PHE A 61 -8.07 4.76 6.93
CA PHE A 61 -7.77 6.10 6.43
C PHE A 61 -6.29 6.45 6.64
N LYS A 62 -5.49 6.31 5.59
CA LYS A 62 -4.04 6.59 5.62
C LYS A 62 -3.73 7.73 4.63
N ARG A 63 -3.00 8.74 5.08
CA ARG A 63 -2.51 9.87 4.24
C ARG A 63 -3.60 10.54 3.39
N GLY A 64 -4.82 10.64 3.93
CA GLY A 64 -5.95 11.27 3.23
C GLY A 64 -6.71 10.35 2.27
N LEU A 65 -6.42 9.05 2.26
CA LEU A 65 -7.00 8.04 1.36
C LEU A 65 -7.58 6.87 2.16
N PHE A 66 -8.62 6.22 1.61
CA PHE A 66 -9.14 4.96 2.15
C PHE A 66 -8.44 3.77 1.51
N CYS A 67 -7.69 3.03 2.33
CA CYS A 67 -6.93 1.86 1.91
C CYS A 67 -7.71 0.58 2.18
N TYR A 68 -7.87 -0.23 1.14
CA TYR A 68 -8.64 -1.47 1.16
C TYR A 68 -7.79 -2.71 1.41
N GLY A 69 -6.47 -2.58 1.60
CA GLY A 69 -5.60 -3.69 1.97
C GLY A 69 -4.15 -3.23 2.12
N ASP A 70 -3.25 -4.19 2.34
CA ASP A 70 -1.81 -3.97 2.42
C ASP A 70 -1.09 -4.80 1.37
N LEU A 71 0.00 -4.29 0.81
CA LEU A 71 0.93 -5.13 0.05
C LEU A 71 1.93 -5.77 1.01
N SER A 72 2.19 -7.06 0.81
CA SER A 72 3.22 -7.77 1.54
C SER A 72 4.12 -8.56 0.60
N VAL A 73 5.40 -8.61 0.94
CA VAL A 73 6.43 -9.42 0.32
C VAL A 73 6.10 -10.89 0.54
N GLU A 74 5.84 -11.58 -0.55
CA GLU A 74 5.75 -13.04 -0.55
C GLU A 74 7.14 -13.66 -0.56
N LYS A 75 8.04 -13.14 -1.41
CA LYS A 75 9.38 -13.69 -1.62
C LYS A 75 10.38 -12.62 -2.03
N ILE A 76 11.60 -12.69 -1.51
CA ILE A 76 12.75 -11.97 -2.06
C ILE A 76 13.33 -12.81 -3.21
N ASN A 77 13.39 -12.22 -4.41
CA ASN A 77 13.88 -12.90 -5.61
C ASN A 77 15.40 -12.72 -5.76
N SER A 78 15.92 -11.53 -5.49
CA SER A 78 17.35 -11.25 -5.51
C SER A 78 17.70 -9.96 -4.75
N MET A 79 18.91 -9.89 -4.22
CA MET A 79 19.50 -8.70 -3.62
C MET A 79 20.84 -8.41 -4.30
N THR A 80 21.01 -7.18 -4.78
CA THR A 80 22.23 -6.75 -5.48
C THR A 80 22.76 -5.47 -4.86
N ASP A 81 23.95 -5.53 -4.29
CA ASP A 81 24.61 -4.34 -3.78
C ASP A 81 24.99 -3.39 -4.94
N ARG A 82 24.68 -2.11 -4.74
CA ARG A 82 24.99 -1.00 -5.64
C ARG A 82 25.79 0.02 -4.85
N SER A 83 26.92 0.43 -5.40
CA SER A 83 27.59 1.65 -4.96
C SER A 83 26.96 2.81 -5.72
N GLU A 84 26.36 3.77 -5.02
CA GLU A 84 25.82 4.96 -5.66
C GLU A 84 26.96 5.99 -5.84
N PRO A 85 27.51 6.17 -7.06
CA PRO A 85 28.80 6.85 -7.24
C PRO A 85 28.78 8.34 -6.91
N SER A 86 27.59 8.95 -6.88
CA SER A 86 27.37 10.39 -6.75
C SER A 86 27.32 10.90 -5.31
N VAL A 87 27.13 10.03 -4.32
CA VAL A 87 26.91 10.42 -2.91
C VAL A 87 27.71 9.60 -1.89
N GLY A 88 28.50 8.61 -2.33
CA GLY A 88 29.28 7.75 -1.44
C GLY A 88 28.44 6.84 -0.54
N MET A 89 27.14 6.72 -0.82
CA MET A 89 26.22 5.84 -0.10
C MET A 89 26.21 4.44 -0.71
N LYS A 90 26.09 3.43 0.15
CA LYS A 90 25.78 2.07 -0.31
C LYS A 90 24.27 1.94 -0.46
N ALA A 91 23.85 1.19 -1.48
CA ALA A 91 22.46 0.85 -1.69
C ALA A 91 22.33 -0.64 -2.02
N THR A 92 21.19 -1.23 -1.69
CA THR A 92 20.82 -2.58 -2.14
C THR A 92 19.64 -2.47 -3.08
N GLU A 93 19.80 -2.95 -4.30
CA GLU A 93 18.66 -3.20 -5.18
C GLU A 93 18.03 -4.54 -4.79
N VAL A 94 16.77 -4.50 -4.38
CA VAL A 94 15.99 -5.68 -3.97
C VAL A 94 14.91 -5.93 -5.01
N LYS A 95 14.92 -7.12 -5.61
CA LYS A 95 13.81 -7.61 -6.44
C LYS A 95 13.00 -8.60 -5.61
N PHE A 96 11.70 -8.43 -5.60
CA PHE A 96 10.81 -9.22 -4.74
C PHE A 96 9.45 -9.43 -5.40
N THR A 97 8.75 -10.46 -4.97
CA THR A 97 7.37 -10.75 -5.33
C THR A 97 6.47 -10.28 -4.19
N ALA A 98 5.43 -9.52 -4.51
CA ALA A 98 4.45 -9.04 -3.54
C ALA A 98 3.03 -9.40 -3.94
N LYS A 99 2.13 -9.42 -2.96
CA LYS A 99 0.69 -9.59 -3.17
C LYS A 99 -0.12 -8.79 -2.16
N LEU A 100 -1.36 -8.52 -2.50
CA LEU A 100 -2.35 -7.90 -1.63
C LEU A 100 -2.78 -8.87 -0.53
N VAL A 101 -2.75 -8.38 0.70
CA VAL A 101 -3.20 -9.08 1.91
C VAL A 101 -4.11 -8.17 2.72
N ASN A 102 -4.80 -8.71 3.73
CA ASN A 102 -5.66 -7.96 4.65
C ASN A 102 -6.72 -7.11 3.93
N VAL A 103 -7.34 -7.67 2.88
CA VAL A 103 -8.38 -6.94 2.14
C VAL A 103 -9.55 -6.65 3.07
N ALA A 104 -9.94 -5.39 3.17
CA ALA A 104 -11.02 -4.96 4.05
C ALA A 104 -12.37 -5.40 3.48
N ASP A 105 -13.26 -5.93 4.33
CA ASP A 105 -14.57 -6.46 3.90
C ASP A 105 -15.42 -5.42 3.15
N TRP A 106 -15.29 -4.13 3.52
CA TRP A 106 -16.00 -3.04 2.84
C TRP A 106 -15.58 -2.87 1.38
N ALA A 107 -14.38 -3.27 1.01
CA ALA A 107 -13.85 -3.08 -0.35
C ALA A 107 -14.55 -3.98 -1.39
N THR A 108 -15.16 -5.06 -0.93
CA THR A 108 -15.98 -5.96 -1.76
C THR A 108 -17.48 -5.69 -1.62
N ASP A 109 -17.86 -4.62 -0.92
CA ASP A 109 -19.26 -4.23 -0.79
C ASP A 109 -19.82 -3.78 -2.16
N PRO A 110 -21.02 -4.23 -2.57
CA PRO A 110 -21.61 -3.89 -3.86
C PRO A 110 -21.73 -2.37 -4.12
N GLU A 111 -21.96 -1.58 -3.07
CA GLU A 111 -22.06 -0.11 -3.20
C GLU A 111 -20.70 0.51 -3.49
N ILE A 112 -19.63 -0.05 -2.91
CA ILE A 112 -18.26 0.34 -3.16
C ILE A 112 -17.84 -0.11 -4.56
N GLU A 113 -18.16 -1.33 -4.99
CA GLU A 113 -17.88 -1.79 -6.36
C GLU A 113 -18.58 -0.92 -7.41
N LYS A 114 -19.81 -0.46 -7.12
CA LYS A 114 -20.56 0.43 -8.01
C LYS A 114 -19.96 1.83 -8.08
N ALA A 115 -19.56 2.40 -6.96
CA ALA A 115 -18.95 3.73 -6.90
C ALA A 115 -17.52 3.73 -7.48
N PHE A 116 -16.80 2.64 -7.27
CA PHE A 116 -15.41 2.46 -7.69
C PHE A 116 -15.30 1.25 -8.61
N SER A 117 -15.79 1.38 -9.84
CA SER A 117 -15.89 0.27 -10.82
C SER A 117 -14.57 -0.47 -11.08
N GLY A 118 -13.42 0.15 -10.81
CA GLY A 118 -12.10 -0.47 -10.93
C GLY A 118 -11.67 -1.34 -9.74
N ILE A 119 -12.30 -1.21 -8.56
CA ILE A 119 -11.79 -1.79 -7.31
C ILE A 119 -11.69 -3.31 -7.37
N LYS A 120 -12.71 -3.98 -7.91
CA LYS A 120 -12.75 -5.44 -8.03
C LYS A 120 -11.59 -5.97 -8.87
N ARG A 121 -11.33 -5.33 -10.03
CA ARG A 121 -10.20 -5.69 -10.90
C ARG A 121 -8.88 -5.43 -10.17
N GLN A 122 -8.74 -4.28 -9.52
CA GLN A 122 -7.53 -3.95 -8.76
C GLN A 122 -7.24 -4.95 -7.64
N ILE A 123 -8.25 -5.35 -6.86
CA ILE A 123 -8.10 -6.37 -5.82
C ILE A 123 -7.60 -7.67 -6.44
N VAL A 124 -8.27 -8.17 -7.49
CA VAL A 124 -7.88 -9.43 -8.15
C VAL A 124 -6.46 -9.35 -8.72
N ASP A 125 -6.10 -8.26 -9.38
CA ASP A 125 -4.79 -8.09 -10.00
C ASP A 125 -3.68 -7.96 -8.96
N LEU A 126 -3.90 -7.21 -7.88
CA LEU A 126 -2.93 -7.04 -6.80
C LEU A 126 -2.84 -8.26 -5.88
N SER A 127 -3.90 -9.06 -5.76
CA SER A 127 -3.87 -10.34 -5.02
C SER A 127 -3.01 -11.40 -5.70
N LYS A 128 -2.77 -11.27 -7.02
CA LYS A 128 -1.81 -12.12 -7.72
C LYS A 128 -0.38 -11.71 -7.37
N PRO A 129 0.53 -12.67 -7.16
CA PRO A 129 1.95 -12.40 -7.01
C PRO A 129 2.47 -11.59 -8.20
N HIS A 130 3.11 -10.46 -7.92
CA HIS A 130 3.71 -9.60 -8.94
C HIS A 130 5.11 -9.14 -8.54
N GLU A 131 6.02 -9.13 -9.51
CA GLU A 131 7.39 -8.72 -9.29
C GLU A 131 7.51 -7.20 -9.15
N ARG A 132 8.35 -6.78 -8.21
CA ARG A 132 8.68 -5.39 -7.94
C ARG A 132 10.17 -5.26 -7.65
N ARG A 133 10.66 -4.04 -7.78
CA ARG A 133 12.03 -3.66 -7.46
C ARG A 133 12.04 -2.45 -6.54
N LYS A 134 12.97 -2.42 -5.60
CA LYS A 134 13.19 -1.29 -4.71
C LYS A 134 14.68 -1.09 -4.49
N LEU A 135 15.10 0.16 -4.40
CA LEU A 135 16.44 0.52 -3.98
C LEU A 135 16.38 0.92 -2.50
N LEU A 136 17.14 0.23 -1.65
CA LEU A 136 17.31 0.55 -0.23
C LEU A 136 18.65 1.27 -0.06
N VAL A 137 18.63 2.54 0.33
CA VAL A 137 19.86 3.35 0.52
C VAL A 137 20.28 3.33 2.00
N GLU A 138 21.60 3.31 2.26
CA GLU A 138 22.16 3.54 3.60
C GLU A 138 22.23 5.05 3.92
N GLY A 139 21.41 5.50 4.87
CA GLY A 139 21.34 6.89 5.39
C GLY A 139 20.07 7.62 4.94
N LYS A 140 19.20 8.17 5.79
CA LYS A 140 19.28 8.61 7.19
C LYS A 140 18.11 8.03 8.00
N THR A 141 18.41 7.45 9.16
CA THR A 141 17.60 7.73 10.35
C THR A 141 17.91 9.17 10.72
N LYS A 142 16.95 10.09 10.56
CA LYS A 142 17.00 11.39 11.22
C LYS A 142 15.64 11.67 11.82
#